data_AF-A0A2H0Q1Y4-F1
#
_entry.id   AF-A0A2H0Q1Y4-F1
#
_cell.length_a   1.000
_cell.length_b   1.000
_cell.length_c   1.000
_cell.angle_alpha   90.00
_cell.angle_beta   90.00
_cell.angle_gamma   90.00
#
_symmetry.space_group_name_H-M   'P 1'
#
loop_
_entity.id
_entity.type
_entity.pdbx_description
1 polymer ?
#
loop_
_entity_poly.entity_id
_entity_poly.type
_entity_poly.pdbx_seq_one_letter_code
_entity_poly.pdbx_strand_id
1 'polypeptide(L)'
;MIPLFSANGHELISMNGKKSCFYQIIPSDMEGMAEFSKESIFNDLEKNLVGTEGEFKLYWLNGKLYLNAFSDMDISHGQIVPCDKPLEVFWEAHAREIHFYDNYLTCGDQFIKVLALSDFPSTLNLLDTLKWPDFVIMARKLEKTQAKNKINLKRKLHYSSLFKGMRDVESENAYNEAENMLDRITTGECALFQVEIFIVIKGKTKKKLDQNAKEAIEYFKGVDSKLIQEEKGLSHFYQALIPGV
;
A
#
# COMPACT_ATOMS: atom_id res chain seq x y z
N MET A 1 -15.10 -7.35 -16.86
CA MET A 1 -16.23 -6.69 -16.19
C MET A 1 -15.65 -5.85 -15.07
N ILE A 2 -16.01 -4.56 -14.98
CA ILE A 2 -15.57 -3.69 -13.89
C ILE A 2 -16.37 -4.11 -12.64
N PRO A 3 -15.75 -4.51 -11.52
CA PRO A 3 -16.47 -4.99 -10.33
C PRO A 3 -17.03 -3.86 -9.47
N LEU A 4 -17.46 -2.76 -10.12
CA LEU A 4 -18.08 -1.59 -9.48
C LEU A 4 -19.56 -1.53 -9.86
N PHE A 5 -20.42 -1.35 -8.87
CA PHE A 5 -21.87 -1.21 -9.05
C PHE A 5 -22.24 0.23 -9.43
N SER A 6 -21.69 1.23 -8.73
CA SER A 6 -21.93 2.63 -9.02
C SER A 6 -20.78 3.54 -8.61
N ALA A 7 -20.57 4.62 -9.37
CA ALA A 7 -19.73 5.76 -9.01
C ALA A 7 -20.59 7.02 -9.04
N ASN A 8 -20.66 7.76 -7.93
CA ASN A 8 -21.39 9.03 -7.83
C ASN A 8 -20.46 10.09 -7.25
N GLY A 9 -19.81 10.85 -8.13
CA GLY A 9 -18.71 11.73 -7.75
C GLY A 9 -17.58 10.91 -7.10
N HIS A 10 -17.20 11.31 -5.90
CA HIS A 10 -16.14 10.65 -5.12
C HIS A 10 -16.61 9.40 -4.35
N GLU A 11 -17.92 9.13 -4.27
CA GLU A 11 -18.47 7.95 -3.61
C GLU A 11 -18.55 6.75 -4.57
N LEU A 12 -18.12 5.59 -4.09
CA LEU A 12 -18.00 4.36 -4.88
C LEU A 12 -18.70 3.21 -4.15
N ILE A 13 -19.45 2.41 -4.90
CA ILE A 13 -20.11 1.20 -4.40
C ILE A 13 -19.66 0.02 -5.25
N SER A 14 -19.04 -0.96 -4.62
CA SER A 14 -18.65 -2.24 -5.25
C SER A 14 -19.87 -3.14 -5.53
N MET A 15 -19.67 -4.15 -6.35
CA MET A 15 -20.69 -5.18 -6.63
C MET A 15 -21.14 -5.97 -5.39
N ASN A 16 -20.33 -5.99 -4.31
CA ASN A 16 -20.69 -6.64 -3.04
C ASN A 16 -21.38 -5.68 -2.04
N GLY A 17 -21.63 -4.43 -2.44
CA GLY A 17 -22.29 -3.41 -1.62
C GLY A 17 -21.38 -2.63 -0.67
N LYS A 18 -20.07 -2.92 -0.63
CA LYS A 18 -19.11 -2.08 0.12
C LYS A 18 -19.07 -0.68 -0.49
N LYS A 19 -19.20 0.31 0.39
CA LYS A 19 -19.06 1.73 0.09
C LYS A 19 -17.65 2.20 0.38
N SER A 20 -17.15 3.12 -0.42
CA SER A 20 -15.88 3.79 -0.19
C SER A 20 -15.90 5.18 -0.81
N CYS A 21 -14.96 6.01 -0.39
CA CYS A 21 -14.79 7.35 -0.94
C CYS A 21 -13.38 7.50 -1.53
N PHE A 22 -13.25 8.30 -2.58
CA PHE A 22 -11.99 8.54 -3.29
C PHE A 22 -11.57 10.01 -3.22
N TYR A 23 -10.38 10.25 -2.70
CA TYR A 23 -9.85 11.58 -2.42
C TYR A 23 -8.49 11.77 -3.05
N GLN A 24 -8.17 13.00 -3.43
CA GLN A 24 -6.80 13.45 -3.64
C GLN A 24 -6.24 13.98 -2.32
N ILE A 25 -5.02 13.58 -1.98
CA ILE A 25 -4.28 14.12 -0.83
C ILE A 25 -3.29 15.15 -1.35
N ILE A 26 -3.39 16.37 -0.82
CA ILE A 26 -2.39 17.42 -1.03
C ILE A 26 -1.56 17.49 0.26
N PRO A 27 -0.32 16.98 0.27
CA PRO A 27 0.51 17.00 1.47
C PRO A 27 0.86 18.45 1.84
N SER A 28 1.06 18.72 3.14
CA SER A 28 1.63 19.99 3.57
C SER A 28 3.02 20.19 2.98
N ASP A 29 3.34 21.45 2.66
CA ASP A 29 4.69 21.82 2.27
C ASP A 29 5.63 21.64 3.48
N MET A 30 6.64 20.79 3.32
CA MET A 30 7.63 20.50 4.35
C MET A 30 8.98 21.15 4.04
N GLU A 31 9.09 21.91 2.95
CA GLU A 31 10.31 22.60 2.57
C GLU A 31 10.64 23.69 3.59
N GLY A 32 11.89 23.73 4.04
CA GLY A 32 12.34 24.69 5.06
C GLY A 32 11.87 24.42 6.49
N MET A 33 11.08 23.37 6.75
CA MET A 33 10.70 22.97 8.11
C MET A 33 11.88 22.37 8.89
N ALA A 34 11.93 22.65 10.19
CA ALA A 34 12.86 22.00 11.11
C ALA A 34 12.55 20.51 11.25
N GLU A 35 13.57 19.68 11.50
CA GLU A 35 13.42 18.22 11.54
C GLU A 35 12.40 17.75 12.59
N PHE A 36 12.41 18.36 13.77
CA PHE A 36 11.42 18.10 14.82
C PHE A 36 9.97 18.32 14.36
N SER A 37 9.73 19.33 13.54
CA SER A 37 8.39 19.60 12.99
C SER A 37 7.98 18.52 11.98
N LYS A 38 8.92 18.04 11.17
CA LYS A 38 8.68 16.92 10.24
C LYS A 38 8.37 15.64 11.00
N GLU A 39 9.13 15.32 12.04
CA GLU A 39 8.86 14.18 12.92
C GLU A 39 7.48 14.25 13.55
N SER A 40 7.05 15.43 14.01
CA SER A 40 5.70 15.61 14.55
C SER A 40 4.61 15.31 13.51
N ILE A 41 4.79 15.73 12.26
CA ILE A 41 3.85 15.41 11.17
C ILE A 41 3.75 13.89 10.99
N PHE A 42 4.88 13.18 10.92
CA PHE A 42 4.89 11.72 10.76
C PHE A 42 4.25 11.00 11.97
N ASN A 43 4.50 11.47 13.18
CA ASN A 43 3.89 10.92 14.38
C ASN A 43 2.37 11.09 14.40
N ASP A 44 1.85 12.23 13.91
CA ASP A 44 0.41 12.47 13.85
C ASP A 44 -0.25 11.62 12.74
N LEU A 45 0.43 11.46 11.59
CA LEU A 45 0.01 10.52 10.55
C LEU A 45 -0.02 9.07 11.06
N GLU A 46 0.98 8.65 11.85
CA GLU A 46 1.00 7.32 12.46
C GLU A 46 -0.23 7.12 13.38
N LYS A 47 -0.55 8.12 14.21
CA LYS A 47 -1.75 8.08 15.07
C LYS A 47 -3.03 7.99 14.25
N ASN A 48 -3.14 8.74 13.16
CA ASN A 48 -4.29 8.66 12.26
C ASN A 48 -4.45 7.25 11.67
N LEU A 49 -3.35 6.63 11.24
CA LEU A 49 -3.36 5.26 10.73
C LEU A 49 -3.80 4.28 11.83
N VAL A 50 -3.25 4.38 13.04
CA VAL A 50 -3.65 3.53 14.19
C VAL A 50 -5.15 3.68 14.49
N GLY A 51 -5.70 4.88 14.37
CA GLY A 51 -7.13 5.18 14.55
C GLY A 51 -8.03 4.76 13.39
N THR A 52 -7.49 4.49 12.20
CA THR A 52 -8.27 4.09 11.02
C THR A 52 -8.92 2.73 11.26
N GLU A 53 -10.13 2.51 10.75
CA GLU A 53 -10.80 1.20 10.79
C GLU A 53 -10.85 0.56 9.41
N GLY A 54 -10.77 -0.78 9.35
CA GLY A 54 -10.93 -1.51 8.10
C GLY A 54 -9.76 -1.40 7.11
N GLU A 55 -10.10 -1.25 5.82
CA GLU A 55 -9.15 -1.26 4.71
C GLU A 55 -9.11 0.09 3.99
N PHE A 56 -7.96 0.41 3.43
CA PHE A 56 -7.76 1.58 2.60
C PHE A 56 -6.74 1.29 1.51
N LYS A 57 -6.76 2.10 0.46
CA LYS A 57 -5.78 2.04 -0.61
C LYS A 57 -5.17 3.42 -0.83
N LEU A 58 -3.85 3.49 -0.84
CA LEU A 58 -3.11 4.67 -1.26
C LEU A 58 -2.61 4.48 -2.68
N TYR A 59 -2.73 5.52 -3.49
CA TYR A 59 -2.32 5.49 -4.88
C TYR A 59 -1.34 6.63 -5.14
N TRP A 60 -0.20 6.28 -5.72
CA TRP A 60 0.66 7.23 -6.38
C TRP A 60 0.46 7.07 -7.88
N LEU A 61 -0.29 8.00 -8.49
CA LEU A 61 -0.65 7.94 -9.90
C LEU A 61 -0.32 9.28 -10.55
N ASN A 62 0.46 9.23 -11.62
CA ASN A 62 0.80 10.41 -12.42
C ASN A 62 1.38 11.56 -11.57
N GLY A 63 2.21 11.20 -10.57
CA GLY A 63 2.86 12.16 -9.66
C GLY A 63 1.96 12.78 -8.60
N LYS A 64 0.77 12.21 -8.35
CA LYS A 64 -0.19 12.68 -7.36
C LYS A 64 -0.58 11.55 -6.40
N LEU A 65 -0.85 11.93 -5.16
CA LEU A 65 -1.28 11.03 -4.09
C LEU A 65 -2.82 11.02 -3.99
N TYR A 66 -3.39 9.82 -3.99
CA TYR A 66 -4.82 9.59 -3.79
C TYR A 66 -5.07 8.55 -2.71
N LEU A 67 -6.26 8.61 -2.12
CA LEU A 67 -6.74 7.71 -1.10
C LEU A 67 -8.11 7.17 -1.51
N ASN A 68 -8.26 5.86 -1.48
CA ASN A 68 -9.56 5.22 -1.41
C ASN A 68 -9.79 4.71 0.01
N ALA A 69 -10.71 5.33 0.73
CA ALA A 69 -11.02 4.98 2.11
C ALA A 69 -12.37 4.24 2.18
N PHE A 70 -12.41 3.11 2.86
CA PHE A 70 -13.63 2.33 3.12
C PHE A 70 -14.25 2.64 4.49
N SER A 71 -13.63 3.57 5.22
CA SER A 71 -14.11 4.16 6.47
C SER A 71 -13.78 5.65 6.47
N ASP A 72 -14.30 6.38 7.44
CA ASP A 72 -13.81 7.72 7.73
C ASP A 72 -12.31 7.64 8.08
N MET A 73 -11.51 8.46 7.43
CA MET A 73 -10.07 8.58 7.67
C MET A 73 -9.75 10.07 7.79
N ASP A 74 -9.14 10.44 8.90
CA ASP A 74 -8.57 11.77 9.08
C ASP A 74 -7.09 11.73 8.70
N ILE A 75 -6.61 12.76 8.01
CA ILE A 75 -5.20 12.92 7.66
C ILE A 75 -4.78 14.28 8.20
N SER A 76 -4.07 14.23 9.32
CA SER A 76 -3.39 15.40 9.87
C SER A 76 -2.35 15.93 8.88
N HIS A 77 -2.21 17.25 8.81
CA HIS A 77 -1.17 17.91 7.99
C HIS A 77 -1.21 17.57 6.49
N GLY A 78 -2.41 17.31 5.97
CA GLY A 78 -2.69 17.17 4.54
C GLY A 78 -4.11 17.66 4.22
N GLN A 79 -4.31 18.24 3.05
CA GLN A 79 -5.64 18.58 2.58
C GLN A 79 -6.24 17.40 1.81
N ILE A 80 -7.37 16.89 2.30
CA ILE A 80 -8.17 15.86 1.61
C ILE A 80 -9.18 16.57 0.72
N VAL A 81 -9.11 16.33 -0.60
CA VAL A 81 -10.03 16.92 -1.58
C VAL A 81 -10.81 15.80 -2.27
N PRO A 82 -12.17 15.83 -2.27
CA PRO A 82 -12.98 14.88 -3.02
C PRO A 82 -12.60 14.84 -4.50
N CYS A 83 -12.49 13.63 -5.05
CA CYS A 83 -12.20 13.44 -6.47
C CYS A 83 -13.41 12.82 -7.17
N ASP A 84 -14.12 13.61 -7.98
CA ASP A 84 -15.38 13.20 -8.60
C ASP A 84 -15.24 12.24 -9.79
N LYS A 85 -14.00 11.93 -10.18
CA LYS A 85 -13.67 11.12 -11.36
C LYS A 85 -12.65 10.03 -11.05
N PRO A 86 -12.90 9.15 -10.05
CA PRO A 86 -11.93 8.17 -9.56
C PRO A 86 -11.48 7.19 -10.66
N LEU A 87 -12.42 6.77 -11.51
CA LEU A 87 -12.17 5.82 -12.59
C LEU A 87 -11.35 6.43 -13.73
N GLU A 88 -11.57 7.72 -14.03
CA GLU A 88 -10.74 8.45 -14.99
C GLU A 88 -9.34 8.70 -14.43
N VAL A 89 -9.18 8.89 -13.11
CA VAL A 89 -7.84 8.99 -12.51
C VAL A 89 -7.08 7.67 -12.61
N PHE A 90 -7.77 6.55 -12.38
CA PHE A 90 -7.14 5.22 -12.38
C PHE A 90 -6.87 4.67 -13.80
N TRP A 91 -7.83 4.78 -14.72
CA TRP A 91 -7.74 4.26 -16.09
C TRP A 91 -7.41 5.29 -17.15
N GLU A 92 -7.28 6.56 -16.77
CA GLU A 92 -7.28 7.68 -17.72
C GLU A 92 -8.62 7.65 -18.52
N ALA A 93 -8.70 8.30 -19.68
CA ALA A 93 -9.96 8.39 -20.43
C ALA A 93 -10.43 7.06 -21.07
N HIS A 94 -9.76 5.93 -20.78
CA HIS A 94 -9.83 4.69 -21.59
C HIS A 94 -10.45 3.48 -20.88
N ALA A 95 -11.22 3.70 -19.81
CA ALA A 95 -11.82 2.66 -18.96
C ALA A 95 -12.60 1.53 -19.70
N ARG A 96 -13.02 1.74 -20.95
CA ARG A 96 -13.86 0.81 -21.73
C ARG A 96 -13.08 -0.18 -22.59
N GLU A 97 -11.77 -0.05 -22.74
CA GLU A 97 -10.94 -0.82 -23.69
C GLU A 97 -9.85 -1.63 -22.99
N ILE A 98 -10.24 -2.42 -21.98
CA ILE A 98 -9.29 -3.23 -21.20
C ILE A 98 -9.24 -4.65 -21.77
N HIS A 99 -8.06 -5.05 -22.26
CA HIS A 99 -7.79 -6.42 -22.72
C HIS A 99 -6.65 -7.04 -21.92
N PHE A 100 -6.89 -8.22 -21.37
CA PHE A 100 -5.89 -8.97 -20.61
C PHE A 100 -5.18 -9.98 -21.49
N TYR A 101 -3.87 -10.07 -21.31
CA TYR A 101 -2.99 -11.07 -21.90
C TYR A 101 -2.29 -11.83 -20.77
N ASP A 102 -1.41 -12.78 -21.11
CA ASP A 102 -0.79 -13.68 -20.13
C ASP A 102 -0.06 -12.94 -19.00
N ASN A 103 0.63 -11.84 -19.30
CA ASN A 103 1.49 -11.18 -18.34
C ASN A 103 1.52 -9.64 -18.48
N TYR A 104 0.57 -9.08 -19.24
CA TYR A 104 0.31 -7.65 -19.38
C TYR A 104 -1.15 -7.42 -19.78
N LEU A 105 -1.60 -6.17 -19.75
CA LEU A 105 -2.90 -5.76 -20.25
C LEU A 105 -2.75 -4.52 -21.14
N THR A 106 -3.76 -4.25 -21.96
CA THR A 106 -3.90 -2.97 -22.67
C THR A 106 -5.10 -2.22 -22.14
N CYS A 107 -4.98 -0.90 -22.02
CA CYS A 107 -6.05 0.01 -21.63
C CYS A 107 -5.98 1.22 -22.59
N GLY A 108 -6.87 1.26 -23.58
CA GLY A 108 -6.78 2.24 -24.67
C GLY A 108 -5.49 2.06 -25.47
N ASP A 109 -4.69 3.13 -25.58
CA ASP A 109 -3.42 3.14 -26.31
C ASP A 109 -2.20 2.72 -25.46
N GLN A 110 -2.43 2.33 -24.20
CA GLN A 110 -1.35 1.98 -23.27
C GLN A 110 -1.26 0.48 -23.03
N PHE A 111 -0.02 0.00 -22.92
CA PHE A 111 0.34 -1.31 -22.41
C PHE A 111 0.74 -1.19 -20.95
N ILE A 112 0.21 -2.07 -20.09
CA ILE A 112 0.38 -2.00 -18.64
C ILE A 112 0.84 -3.36 -18.10
N LYS A 113 1.81 -3.34 -17.18
CA LYS A 113 2.16 -4.47 -16.31
C LYS A 113 1.92 -4.10 -14.86
N VAL A 114 1.41 -5.06 -14.11
CA VAL A 114 1.31 -4.98 -12.65
C VAL A 114 2.34 -5.92 -12.07
N LEU A 115 3.18 -5.38 -11.20
CA LEU A 115 4.21 -6.14 -10.49
C LEU A 115 3.94 -6.05 -8.99
N ALA A 116 3.85 -7.19 -8.31
CA ALA A 116 3.69 -7.23 -6.85
C ALA A 116 5.06 -7.06 -6.18
N LEU A 117 5.13 -6.23 -5.15
CA LEU A 117 6.29 -6.14 -4.27
C LEU A 117 6.26 -7.31 -3.29
N SER A 118 7.22 -8.22 -3.42
CA SER A 118 7.30 -9.43 -2.58
C SER A 118 8.22 -9.27 -1.37
N ASP A 119 9.34 -8.56 -1.57
CA ASP A 119 10.30 -8.24 -0.53
C ASP A 119 10.42 -6.73 -0.46
N PHE A 120 10.18 -6.15 0.71
CA PHE A 120 10.30 -4.70 0.93
C PHE A 120 11.77 -4.28 1.01
N PRO A 121 12.14 -3.06 0.57
CA PRO A 121 13.48 -2.54 0.76
C PRO A 121 13.90 -2.62 2.24
N SER A 122 15.15 -3.01 2.48
CA SER A 122 15.74 -3.09 3.83
C SER A 122 15.76 -1.73 4.54
N THR A 123 15.93 -0.66 3.76
CA THR A 123 15.81 0.73 4.20
C THR A 123 15.12 1.55 3.11
N LEU A 124 14.29 2.51 3.50
CA LEU A 124 13.66 3.47 2.60
C LEU A 124 13.94 4.87 3.11
N ASN A 125 14.69 5.67 2.36
CA ASN A 125 14.91 7.07 2.73
C ASN A 125 13.71 7.92 2.35
N LEU A 126 13.62 9.09 2.99
CA LEU A 126 12.70 10.14 2.58
C LEU A 126 12.91 10.41 1.08
N LEU A 127 11.82 10.44 0.31
CA LEU A 127 11.78 10.71 -1.14
C LEU A 127 12.21 9.56 -2.08
N ASP A 128 12.65 8.40 -1.58
CA ASP A 128 13.02 7.28 -2.47
C ASP A 128 11.85 6.83 -3.36
N THR A 129 10.63 6.95 -2.84
CA THR A 129 9.39 6.62 -3.55
C THR A 129 9.04 7.61 -4.67
N LEU A 130 9.64 8.81 -4.72
CA LEU A 130 9.43 9.74 -5.84
C LEU A 130 10.02 9.23 -7.16
N LYS A 131 11.02 8.35 -7.07
CA LYS A 131 11.63 7.70 -8.24
C LYS A 131 10.88 6.44 -8.67
N TRP A 132 9.92 6.00 -7.86
CA TRP A 132 9.16 4.79 -8.17
C TRP A 132 8.18 5.08 -9.31
N PRO A 133 7.85 4.07 -10.12
CA PRO A 133 6.71 4.14 -11.02
C PRO A 133 5.39 4.36 -10.25
N ASP A 134 4.29 4.54 -10.97
CA ASP A 134 2.95 4.53 -10.36
C ASP A 134 2.80 3.29 -9.47
N PHE A 135 2.21 3.44 -8.28
CA PHE A 135 2.03 2.34 -7.35
C PHE A 135 0.74 2.44 -6.55
N VAL A 136 0.28 1.29 -6.05
CA VAL A 136 -0.88 1.17 -5.20
C VAL A 136 -0.48 0.39 -3.95
N ILE A 137 -0.73 0.97 -2.78
CA ILE A 137 -0.58 0.32 -1.48
C ILE A 137 -1.98 -0.06 -1.01
N MET A 138 -2.21 -1.36 -0.84
CA MET A 138 -3.44 -1.89 -0.27
C MET A 138 -3.15 -2.27 1.18
N ALA A 139 -3.81 -1.59 2.12
CA ALA A 139 -3.60 -1.81 3.54
C ALA A 139 -4.90 -2.22 4.22
N ARG A 140 -4.84 -3.27 5.02
CA ARG A 140 -5.93 -3.73 5.86
C ARG A 140 -5.47 -3.81 7.31
N LYS A 141 -6.12 -3.06 8.18
CA LYS A 141 -5.88 -3.17 9.63
C LYS A 141 -6.33 -4.55 10.10
N LEU A 142 -5.45 -5.23 10.82
CA LEU A 142 -5.80 -6.49 11.48
C LEU A 142 -6.64 -6.19 12.71
N GLU A 143 -7.69 -6.97 12.92
CA GLU A 143 -8.46 -6.91 14.16
C GLU A 143 -7.54 -7.13 15.36
N LYS A 144 -7.82 -6.44 16.46
CA LYS A 144 -7.01 -6.46 17.68
C LYS A 144 -6.69 -7.87 18.16
N THR A 145 -7.66 -8.78 18.12
CA THR A 145 -7.48 -10.19 18.51
C THR A 145 -6.52 -10.93 17.57
N GLN A 146 -6.65 -10.73 16.25
CA GLN A 146 -5.76 -11.34 15.26
C GLN A 146 -4.34 -10.79 15.37
N ALA A 147 -4.19 -9.48 15.56
CA ALA A 147 -2.91 -8.82 15.77
C ALA A 147 -2.20 -9.37 17.03
N LYS A 148 -2.91 -9.45 18.16
CA LYS A 148 -2.39 -10.05 19.41
C LYS A 148 -1.96 -11.50 19.21
N ASN A 149 -2.77 -12.31 18.51
CA ASN A 149 -2.44 -13.71 18.27
C ASN A 149 -1.16 -13.86 17.43
N LYS A 150 -0.96 -13.03 16.40
CA LYS A 150 0.26 -13.03 15.59
C LYS A 150 1.51 -12.69 16.42
N ILE A 151 1.47 -11.63 17.23
CA ILE A 151 2.63 -11.25 18.05
C ILE A 151 2.87 -12.25 19.19
N ASN A 152 1.80 -12.77 19.82
CA ASN A 152 1.93 -13.80 20.85
C ASN A 152 2.58 -15.08 20.32
N LEU A 153 2.30 -15.46 19.07
CA LEU A 153 2.99 -16.57 18.43
C LEU A 153 4.49 -16.29 18.31
N LYS A 154 4.90 -15.11 17.81
CA LYS A 154 6.32 -14.72 17.76
C LYS A 154 6.96 -14.74 19.14
N ARG A 155 6.30 -14.16 20.15
CA ARG A 155 6.75 -14.20 21.54
C ARG A 155 6.99 -15.63 22.02
N LYS A 156 6.04 -16.55 21.81
CA LYS A 156 6.17 -17.96 22.24
C LYS A 156 7.32 -18.69 21.53
N LEU A 157 7.55 -18.40 20.25
CA LEU A 157 8.67 -18.99 19.51
C LEU A 157 10.01 -18.59 20.16
N HIS A 158 10.20 -17.30 20.44
CA HIS A 158 11.44 -16.80 21.05
C HIS A 158 11.55 -17.04 22.56
N TYR A 159 10.45 -17.33 23.25
CA TYR A 159 10.47 -17.74 24.66
C TYR A 159 11.24 -19.04 24.89
N SER A 160 11.09 -20.02 23.98
CA SER A 160 11.76 -21.32 24.09
C SER A 160 13.29 -21.22 24.09
N SER A 161 13.84 -20.19 23.44
CA SER A 161 15.27 -19.89 23.38
C SER A 161 15.85 -19.34 24.68
N LEU A 162 15.03 -18.75 25.56
CA LEU A 162 15.48 -18.19 26.84
C LEU A 162 15.97 -19.26 27.82
N PHE A 163 15.58 -20.51 27.62
CA PHE A 163 15.94 -21.65 28.48
C PHE A 163 17.03 -22.53 27.86
N LYS A 164 17.62 -22.14 26.72
CA LYS A 164 18.77 -22.85 26.14
C LYS A 164 20.00 -22.61 27.02
N GLY A 165 20.81 -23.65 27.22
CA GLY A 165 22.04 -23.57 28.03
C GLY A 165 23.13 -22.65 27.46
N MET A 166 22.98 -22.18 26.22
CA MET A 166 23.82 -21.17 25.60
C MET A 166 22.97 -19.94 25.29
N ARG A 167 23.46 -18.77 25.71
CA ARG A 167 22.73 -17.50 25.60
C ARG A 167 22.55 -17.08 24.14
N ASP A 168 21.31 -16.82 23.76
CA ASP A 168 20.90 -16.38 22.43
C ASP A 168 20.33 -14.95 22.53
N VAL A 169 21.21 -13.96 22.33
CA VAL A 169 20.90 -12.54 22.53
C VAL A 169 19.87 -12.03 21.51
N GLU A 170 19.91 -12.54 20.28
CA GLU A 170 18.95 -12.15 19.24
C GLU A 170 17.53 -12.61 19.61
N SER A 171 17.41 -13.85 20.10
CA SER A 171 16.12 -14.36 20.57
C SER A 171 15.61 -13.64 21.84
N GLU A 172 16.50 -13.27 22.76
CA GLU A 172 16.15 -12.44 23.93
C GLU A 172 15.57 -11.08 23.49
N ASN A 173 16.23 -10.40 22.55
CA ASN A 173 15.77 -9.11 22.04
C ASN A 173 14.42 -9.24 21.31
N ALA A 174 14.28 -10.23 20.43
CA ALA A 174 13.03 -10.50 19.71
C ALA A 174 11.87 -10.83 20.66
N TYR A 175 12.13 -11.52 21.77
CA TYR A 175 11.13 -11.76 22.82
C TYR A 175 10.68 -10.45 23.48
N ASN A 176 11.62 -9.60 23.90
CA ASN A 176 11.32 -8.33 24.55
C ASN A 176 10.58 -7.35 23.61
N GLU A 177 10.96 -7.30 22.34
CA GLU A 177 10.24 -6.51 21.32
C GLU A 177 8.81 -7.01 21.15
N ALA A 178 8.60 -8.33 21.12
CA ALA A 178 7.27 -8.90 21.01
C ALA A 178 6.40 -8.61 22.25
N GLU A 179 6.97 -8.60 23.46
CA GLU A 179 6.28 -8.16 24.68
C GLU A 179 5.84 -6.70 24.59
N ASN A 180 6.78 -5.80 24.29
CA ASN A 180 6.50 -4.37 24.15
C ASN A 180 5.41 -4.12 23.08
N MET A 181 5.45 -4.85 21.97
CA MET A 181 4.46 -4.73 20.90
C MET A 181 3.08 -5.26 21.33
N LEU A 182 3.01 -6.35 22.11
CA LEU A 182 1.75 -6.86 22.66
C LEU A 182 1.08 -5.86 23.59
N ASP A 183 1.86 -5.19 24.43
CA ASP A 183 1.36 -4.17 25.34
C ASP A 183 0.84 -2.96 24.55
N ARG A 184 1.60 -2.44 23.58
CA ARG A 184 1.18 -1.32 22.71
C ARG A 184 -0.07 -1.64 21.89
N ILE A 185 -0.20 -2.86 21.36
CA ILE A 185 -1.43 -3.30 20.67
C ILE A 185 -2.58 -3.39 21.67
N THR A 186 -2.32 -3.78 22.92
CA THR A 186 -3.33 -3.89 23.97
C THR A 186 -3.85 -2.53 24.43
N THR A 187 -2.97 -1.55 24.61
CA THR A 187 -3.33 -0.17 24.97
C THR A 187 -3.92 0.61 23.80
N GLY A 188 -3.68 0.17 22.56
CA GLY A 188 -4.17 0.84 21.35
C GLY A 188 -3.20 1.91 20.82
N GLU A 189 -1.97 1.93 21.31
CA GLU A 189 -0.89 2.80 20.83
C GLU A 189 -0.31 2.34 19.48
N CYS A 190 -0.57 1.08 19.08
CA CYS A 190 -0.08 0.51 17.84
C CYS A 190 -1.13 -0.41 17.23
N ALA A 191 -1.12 -0.51 15.90
CA ALA A 191 -1.93 -1.44 15.12
C ALA A 191 -1.06 -2.19 14.12
N LEU A 192 -1.48 -3.41 13.76
CA LEU A 192 -0.84 -4.17 12.70
C LEU A 192 -1.66 -4.09 11.42
N PHE A 193 -0.96 -3.90 10.30
CA PHE A 193 -1.55 -3.88 8.98
C PHE A 193 -1.04 -5.06 8.17
N GLN A 194 -1.94 -5.66 7.39
CA GLN A 194 -1.56 -6.45 6.23
C GLN A 194 -1.45 -5.49 5.05
N VAL A 195 -0.28 -5.45 4.43
CA VAL A 195 0.03 -4.51 3.35
C VAL A 195 0.49 -5.27 2.11
N GLU A 196 -0.09 -4.92 0.97
CA GLU A 196 0.32 -5.37 -0.35
C GLU A 196 0.65 -4.13 -1.20
N ILE A 197 1.78 -4.15 -1.91
CA ILE A 197 2.18 -3.05 -2.79
C ILE A 197 2.26 -3.57 -4.22
N PHE A 198 1.61 -2.86 -5.14
CA PHE A 198 1.63 -3.16 -6.56
C PHE A 198 2.23 -1.99 -7.32
N ILE A 199 3.26 -2.25 -8.12
CA ILE A 199 3.86 -1.31 -9.04
C ILE A 199 3.18 -1.42 -10.40
N VAL A 200 2.73 -0.30 -10.94
CA VAL A 200 2.04 -0.16 -12.22
C VAL A 200 3.01 0.43 -13.24
N ILE A 201 3.47 -0.41 -14.18
CA ILE A 201 4.37 0.00 -15.25
C ILE A 201 3.55 0.24 -16.52
N LYS A 202 3.72 1.41 -17.13
CA LYS A 202 3.04 1.80 -18.37
C LYS A 202 4.03 1.94 -19.53
N GLY A 203 3.56 1.71 -20.77
CA GLY A 203 4.32 1.95 -21.99
C GLY A 203 3.43 2.05 -23.23
N LYS A 204 3.78 2.92 -24.19
CA LYS A 204 3.02 3.11 -25.44
C LYS A 204 3.13 1.93 -26.42
N THR A 205 4.12 1.07 -26.24
CA THR A 205 4.29 -0.16 -27.02
C THR A 205 4.71 -1.27 -26.08
N LYS A 206 4.41 -2.52 -26.44
CA LYS A 206 4.88 -3.70 -25.71
C LYS A 206 6.40 -3.68 -25.46
N LYS A 207 7.18 -3.26 -26.47
CA LYS A 207 8.64 -3.14 -26.34
C LYS A 207 9.05 -2.13 -25.27
N LYS A 208 8.40 -0.95 -25.23
CA LYS A 208 8.69 0.08 -24.23
C LYS A 208 8.23 -0.34 -22.83
N LEU A 209 7.08 -0.99 -22.73
CA LEU A 209 6.59 -1.58 -21.48
C LEU A 209 7.60 -2.58 -20.90
N ASP A 210 8.09 -3.52 -21.72
CA ASP A 210 9.08 -4.51 -21.26
C ASP A 210 10.39 -3.87 -20.82
N GLN A 211 10.85 -2.84 -21.55
CA GLN A 211 12.03 -2.09 -21.15
C GLN A 211 11.82 -1.41 -19.79
N ASN A 212 10.72 -0.66 -19.62
CA ASN A 212 10.41 0.03 -18.37
C ASN A 212 10.27 -0.97 -17.20
N ALA A 213 9.67 -2.14 -17.44
CA ALA A 213 9.52 -3.17 -16.43
C ALA A 213 10.88 -3.77 -16.03
N LYS A 214 11.79 -3.98 -16.99
CA LYS A 214 13.14 -4.45 -16.72
C LYS A 214 13.93 -3.44 -15.90
N GLU A 215 13.86 -2.15 -16.26
CA GLU A 215 14.49 -1.05 -15.53
C GLU A 215 13.98 -0.98 -14.08
N ALA A 216 12.66 -1.11 -13.88
CA ALA A 216 12.07 -1.17 -12.53
C ALA A 216 12.56 -2.39 -11.74
N ILE A 217 12.55 -3.59 -12.33
CA ILE A 217 13.03 -4.81 -11.66
C ILE A 217 14.50 -4.68 -11.25
N GLU A 218 15.35 -4.11 -12.10
CA GLU A 218 16.77 -3.87 -11.79
C GLU A 218 16.94 -2.85 -10.66
N TYR A 219 16.16 -1.76 -10.68
CA TYR A 219 16.15 -0.78 -9.60
C TYR A 219 15.78 -1.40 -8.25
N PHE A 220 14.66 -2.14 -8.19
CA PHE A 220 14.19 -2.74 -6.94
C PHE A 220 15.18 -3.79 -6.41
N LYS A 221 15.81 -4.58 -7.29
CA LYS A 221 16.92 -5.47 -6.90
C LYS A 221 18.10 -4.72 -6.29
N GLY A 222 18.39 -3.52 -6.79
CA GLY A 222 19.48 -2.67 -6.28
C GLY A 222 19.24 -2.08 -4.90
N VAL A 223 17.99 -2.06 -4.42
CA VAL A 223 17.61 -1.61 -3.07
C VAL A 223 17.17 -2.76 -2.17
N ASP A 224 17.72 -3.95 -2.40
CA ASP A 224 17.43 -5.19 -1.67
C ASP A 224 15.92 -5.54 -1.62
N SER A 225 15.22 -5.28 -2.72
CA SER A 225 13.80 -5.51 -2.86
C SER A 225 13.50 -6.37 -4.10
N LYS A 226 12.30 -6.95 -4.14
CA LYS A 226 11.94 -7.90 -5.21
C LYS A 226 10.54 -7.66 -5.72
N LEU A 227 10.46 -7.44 -7.04
CA LEU A 227 9.22 -7.42 -7.80
C LEU A 227 8.92 -8.79 -8.40
N ILE A 228 7.68 -9.23 -8.26
CA ILE A 228 7.15 -10.44 -8.89
C ILE A 228 6.16 -10.01 -9.96
N GLN A 229 6.32 -10.57 -11.16
CA GLN A 229 5.37 -10.38 -12.22
C GLN A 229 4.24 -11.41 -12.08
N GLU A 230 3.01 -10.92 -12.01
CA GLU A 230 1.83 -11.77 -12.01
C GLU A 230 1.51 -12.20 -13.45
N GLU A 231 1.31 -13.51 -13.64
CA GLU A 231 0.89 -14.09 -14.92
C GLU A 231 -0.60 -14.41 -14.89
N LYS A 232 -0.96 -15.63 -14.48
CA LYS A 232 -2.35 -16.15 -14.51
C LYS A 232 -3.34 -15.37 -13.65
N GLY A 233 -2.86 -14.64 -12.64
CA GLY A 233 -3.69 -13.86 -11.71
C GLY A 233 -3.88 -12.40 -12.11
N LEU A 234 -3.27 -11.93 -13.21
CA LEU A 234 -3.22 -10.50 -13.54
C LEU A 234 -4.59 -9.82 -13.55
N SER A 235 -5.60 -10.47 -14.12
CA SER A 235 -6.96 -9.92 -14.19
C SER A 235 -7.58 -9.72 -12.81
N HIS A 236 -7.35 -10.65 -11.89
CA HIS A 236 -7.82 -10.58 -10.52
C HIS A 236 -7.12 -9.45 -9.75
N PHE A 237 -5.78 -9.42 -9.80
CA PHE A 237 -5.00 -8.40 -9.10
C PHE A 237 -5.31 -7.00 -9.63
N TYR A 238 -5.31 -6.81 -10.95
CA TYR A 238 -5.61 -5.51 -11.54
C TYR A 238 -7.01 -5.01 -11.17
N GLN A 239 -8.01 -5.91 -11.12
CA GLN A 239 -9.35 -5.54 -10.66
C GLN A 239 -9.38 -5.14 -9.19
N ALA A 240 -8.59 -5.81 -8.34
CA ALA A 240 -8.44 -5.43 -6.94
C ALA A 240 -7.75 -4.07 -6.76
N LEU A 241 -7.06 -3.53 -7.78
CA LEU A 241 -6.48 -2.18 -7.73
C LEU A 241 -7.49 -1.08 -8.05
N ILE A 242 -8.65 -1.40 -8.62
CA ILE A 242 -9.62 -0.39 -9.02
C ILE A 242 -10.17 0.33 -7.77
N PRO A 243 -10.32 1.67 -7.80
CA PRO A 243 -10.99 2.40 -6.74
C PRO A 243 -12.39 1.84 -6.44
N GLY A 244 -12.66 1.60 -5.17
CA GLY A 244 -13.94 1.14 -4.64
C GLY A 244 -14.19 -0.36 -4.72
N VAL A 245 -13.20 -1.16 -5.10
CA VAL A 245 -13.26 -2.64 -5.15
C VAL A 245 -12.56 -3.24 -3.94
#